data_AF-A0A3A4WLY9-F1
#
_entry.id   AF-A0A3A4WLY9-F1
#
_cell.length_a   1.000
_cell.length_b   1.000
_cell.length_c   1.000
_cell.angle_alpha   90.00
_cell.angle_beta   90.00
_cell.angle_gamma   90.00
#
_symmetry.space_group_name_H-M   'P 1'
#
loop_
_entity.id
_entity.type
_entity.pdbx_description
1 polymer ?
#
loop_
_entity_poly.entity_id
_entity_poly.type
_entity_poly.pdbx_seq_one_letter_code
_entity_poly.pdbx_strand_id
1 'polypeptide(L)' 'MTKPALYGITHSNRDFSDHYYWGKNQFNSSFPVALSCFMRDSGINPVYLRLNSERKVFHEEIAVSKLFNTTF' A
#
# COMPACT_ATOMS: atom_id res chain seq x y z
N MET A 1 -21.23 1.41 15.33
CA MET A 1 -19.79 1.46 15.67
C MET A 1 -19.00 1.26 14.39
N THR A 2 -17.93 2.03 14.16
CA THR A 2 -17.03 1.82 13.01
C THR A 2 -16.22 0.55 13.25
N LYS A 3 -16.35 -0.45 12.36
CA LYS A 3 -15.54 -1.68 12.43
C LYS A 3 -14.07 -1.31 12.17
N PRO A 4 -13.10 -1.81 12.97
CA PRO A 4 -11.68 -1.63 12.67
C PRO A 4 -11.34 -2.06 11.23
N ALA A 5 -10.63 -1.19 10.52
CA ALA A 5 -10.24 -1.39 9.13
C ALA A 5 -8.94 -0.66 8.82
N LEU A 6 -8.30 -1.04 7.72
CA LEU A 6 -7.15 -0.32 7.18
C LEU A 6 -7.60 0.75 6.17
N TYR A 7 -6.88 1.86 6.14
CA TYR A 7 -7.20 3.02 5.31
C TYR A 7 -7.40 2.66 3.83
N GLY A 8 -8.51 3.10 3.25
CA GLY A 8 -8.84 2.87 1.83
C GLY A 8 -9.19 1.42 1.44
N ILE A 9 -9.12 0.45 2.36
CA ILE A 9 -9.48 -0.95 2.09
C ILE A 9 -10.93 -1.19 2.52
N THR A 10 -11.83 -1.32 1.55
CA THR A 10 -13.27 -1.59 1.79
C THR A 10 -13.63 -3.07 1.63
N HIS A 11 -12.86 -3.81 0.84
CA HIS A 11 -13.08 -5.24 0.59
C HIS A 11 -11.83 -6.02 1.00
N SER A 12 -11.95 -6.82 2.05
CA SER A 12 -10.89 -7.65 2.59
C SER A 12 -11.46 -8.97 3.07
N ASN A 13 -10.74 -10.06 2.82
CA ASN A 13 -11.01 -11.37 3.42
C ASN A 13 -10.44 -11.49 4.85
N ARG A 14 -9.77 -10.44 5.35
CA ARG A 14 -9.17 -10.36 6.70
C ARG A 14 -10.05 -9.52 7.61
N ASP A 15 -10.24 -9.96 8.85
CA ASP A 15 -10.92 -9.16 9.87
C ASP A 15 -9.89 -8.38 10.71
N PHE A 16 -9.77 -7.07 10.45
CA PHE A 16 -8.81 -6.23 11.18
C PHE A 16 -9.23 -5.94 12.63
N SER A 17 -10.42 -6.35 13.06
CA SER A 17 -10.82 -6.32 14.46
C SER A 17 -10.21 -7.46 15.26
N ASP A 18 -9.74 -8.51 14.59
CA ASP A 18 -9.11 -9.67 15.21
C ASP A 18 -7.58 -9.56 15.14
N HIS A 19 -6.96 -9.55 16.31
CA HIS A 19 -5.50 -9.50 16.51
C HIS A 19 -4.73 -10.59 15.75
N TYR A 20 -5.37 -11.73 15.43
CA TYR A 20 -4.77 -12.77 14.59
C TYR A 20 -4.24 -12.21 13.26
N TYR A 21 -4.95 -11.24 12.66
CA TYR A 21 -4.60 -10.65 11.38
C TYR A 21 -3.54 -9.54 11.46
N TRP A 22 -3.11 -9.17 12.67
CA TRP A 22 -2.07 -8.14 12.87
C TRP A 22 -0.65 -8.72 12.78
N GLY A 23 -0.51 -10.05 12.77
CA GLY A 23 0.77 -10.71 12.63
C GLY A 23 1.45 -10.39 11.30
N LYS A 24 2.79 -10.32 11.31
CA LYS A 24 3.66 -10.00 10.16
C LYS A 24 3.27 -10.71 8.86
N ASN A 25 2.88 -11.98 8.92
CA ASN A 25 2.55 -12.79 7.75
C ASN A 25 1.13 -12.54 7.19
N GLN A 26 0.23 -12.03 8.02
CA GLN A 26 -1.13 -11.67 7.62
C GLN A 26 -1.22 -10.19 7.23
N PHE A 27 -0.34 -9.35 7.76
CA PHE A 27 -0.35 -7.91 7.54
C PHE A 27 0.50 -7.44 6.34
N ASN A 28 1.34 -8.32 5.79
CA ASN A 28 2.37 -7.99 4.79
C ASN A 28 1.87 -7.40 3.48
N SER A 29 0.65 -7.73 3.04
CA SER A 29 0.06 -7.18 1.81
C SER A 29 -0.93 -6.06 2.10
N SER A 30 -1.71 -6.18 3.18
CA SER A 30 -2.77 -5.23 3.49
C SER A 30 -2.23 -3.88 3.98
N PHE A 31 -1.13 -3.88 4.73
CA PHE A 31 -0.55 -2.62 5.22
C PHE A 31 0.08 -1.77 4.12
N PRO A 32 0.94 -2.31 3.22
CA PRO A 32 1.48 -1.51 2.12
C PRO A 32 0.41 -0.93 1.20
N VAL A 33 -0.69 -1.68 0.96
CA VAL A 33 -1.84 -1.19 0.19
C VAL A 33 -2.52 -0.02 0.90
N ALA A 34 -2.80 -0.17 2.21
CA ALA A 34 -3.43 0.89 2.98
C ALA A 34 -2.59 2.17 3.07
N LEU A 35 -1.27 2.00 3.24
CA LEU A 35 -0.31 3.10 3.22
C LEU A 35 -0.31 3.79 1.84
N SER A 36 -0.32 3.02 0.75
CA SER A 36 -0.40 3.58 -0.62
C SER A 36 -1.69 4.36 -0.84
N CYS A 37 -2.84 3.87 -0.34
CA CYS A 37 -4.10 4.61 -0.38
C CYS A 37 -4.03 5.94 0.38
N PHE A 38 -3.44 5.94 1.58
CA PHE A 38 -3.24 7.17 2.36
C PHE A 38 -2.32 8.17 1.63
N MET A 39 -1.22 7.69 1.06
CA MET A 39 -0.28 8.51 0.31
C MET A 39 -0.93 9.13 -0.92
N ARG A 40 -1.77 8.38 -1.65
CA ARG A 40 -2.58 8.90 -2.76
C ARG A 40 -3.45 10.07 -2.32
N ASP A 41 -4.24 9.88 -1.27
CA ASP A 41 -5.21 10.88 -0.80
C ASP A 41 -4.53 12.10 -0.15
N SER A 42 -3.28 11.92 0.29
CA SER A 42 -2.44 12.97 0.85
C SER A 42 -1.54 13.68 -0.20
N GLY A 43 -1.59 13.27 -1.48
CA GLY A 43 -0.73 13.83 -2.52
C GLY A 43 0.76 13.52 -2.36
N ILE A 44 1.09 12.42 -1.66
CA ILE A 44 2.47 11.99 -1.41
C ILE A 44 2.83 10.88 -2.40
N ASN A 45 3.90 11.05 -3.16
CA ASN A 45 4.40 9.98 -4.03
C ASN A 45 5.28 9.00 -3.23
N PRO A 46 5.01 7.68 -3.28
CA PRO A 46 5.90 6.70 -2.69
C PRO A 46 7.27 6.62 -3.38
N VAL A 47 8.29 6.37 -2.58
CA VAL A 47 9.63 6.01 -3.05
C VAL A 47 9.58 4.59 -3.61
N TYR A 48 9.98 4.44 -4.87
CA TYR A 48 9.94 3.21 -5.64
C TYR A 48 11.35 2.78 -6.04
N LEU A 49 11.70 1.55 -5.67
CA LEU A 49 12.98 0.94 -6.04
C LEU A 49 12.91 0.40 -7.46
N ARG A 50 13.90 0.74 -8.28
CA ARG A 50 14.02 0.35 -9.69
C ARG A 50 15.39 -0.21 -10.01
N LEU A 51 15.46 -0.97 -11.09
CA LEU A 51 16.70 -1.42 -11.71
C LEU A 51 16.96 -0.61 -12.97
N ASN A 52 18.17 -0.10 -13.12
CA ASN A 52 18.59 0.55 -14.37
C ASN A 52 19.04 -0.49 -15.42
N SER A 53 19.45 -0.03 -16.60
CA SER A 53 19.96 -0.89 -17.68
C SER A 53 21.18 -1.74 -17.27
N GLU A 54 21.95 -1.27 -16.28
CA GLU A 54 23.10 -1.96 -15.70
C GLU A 54 22.74 -2.87 -14.52
N ARG A 55 21.44 -3.07 -14.22
CA ARG A 55 20.93 -3.84 -13.08
C ARG A 55 21.36 -3.30 -11.71
N LYS A 56 21.70 -2.01 -11.63
CA LYS A 56 21.94 -1.31 -10.36
C LYS A 56 20.62 -0.82 -9.79
N VAL A 57 20.45 -1.01 -8.49
CA VAL A 57 19.29 -0.50 -7.75
C VAL A 57 19.41 1.02 -7.62
N PHE A 58 18.34 1.71 -7.93
CA PHE A 58 18.16 3.14 -7.65
C PHE A 58 16.73 3.38 -7.15
N HIS A 59 16.47 4.56 -6.61
CA HIS A 59 15.14 4.97 -6.18
C HIS A 59 14.64 6.17 -6.99
N GLU A 60 13.34 6.23 -7.23
CA GLU A 60 12.63 7.40 -7.73
C GLU A 60 11.26 7.47 -7.07
N GLU A 61 10.55 8.59 -7.21
CA GLU A 61 9.14 8.66 -6.82
C GLU A 61 8.24 8.06 -7.90
N ILE A 62 7.16 7.41 -7.49
CA ILE A 62 6.10 6.94 -8.39
C ILE A 62 4.74 7.47 -7.91
N ALA A 63 3.92 7.98 -8.83
CA ALA A 63 2.54 8.30 -8.50
C ALA A 63 1.75 7.03 -8.13
N VAL A 64 0.93 7.09 -7.10
CA VAL A 64 0.11 5.92 -6.68
C VAL A 64 -0.85 5.48 -7.80
N SER A 65 -1.38 6.42 -8.59
CA SER A 65 -2.21 6.10 -9.75
C SER A 65 -1.47 5.22 -10.77
N LYS A 66 -0.20 5.53 -11.03
CA LYS A 66 0.69 4.72 -11.88
C LYS A 66 1.01 3.36 -11.25
N LEU A 67 1.27 3.31 -9.94
CA LEU A 67 1.51 2.06 -9.20
C LEU A 67 0.30 1.10 -9.28
N PHE A 68 -0.91 1.64 -9.14
CA PHE A 68 -2.16 0.88 -9.20
C PHE A 68 -2.67 0.66 -10.63
N ASN A 69 -2.00 1.24 -11.63
CA ASN A 69 -2.45 1.23 -13.03
C ASN A 69 -3.87 1.79 -13.20
N THR A 70 -4.10 3.00 -12.66
CA THR A 70 -5.39 3.71 -12.68
C THR A 70 -5.23 5.13 -13.22
N THR A 71 -6.33 5.76 -13.64
CA THR A 71 -6.34 7.09 -14.29
C THR A 71 -6.95 8.20 -13.43
N PHE A 72 -7.26 7.93 -12.17
CA PHE A 72 -7.90 8.88 -11.25
C PHE A 72 -6.88 9.84 -10.62
#